data_AF-A0A2N1TUS9-F1
#
_entry.id   AF-A0A2N1TUS9-F1
#
_cell.length_a   1.000
_cell.length_b   1.000
_cell.length_c   1.000
_cell.angle_alpha   90.00
_cell.angle_beta   90.00
_cell.angle_gamma   90.00
#
_symmetry.space_group_name_H-M   'P 1'
#
loop_
_entity.id
_entity.type
_entity.pdbx_description
1 polymer ?
#
loop_
_entity_poly.entity_id
_entity_poly.type
_entity_poly.pdbx_seq_one_letter_code
_entity_poly.pdbx_strand_id
1 'polypeptide(L)'
;MNKTGLAVFLVTMLAITAGVFALALNPAAETFFKKAESAFVGKNLDEAETNLTEALKLEPDNAVFRYILGQVQFMKENHLESKNNLEIVSRSRPSPDKGEDYNNKLKAYKKKIKDLQEKFNTSGQSKFDVYQKNKDNAQKLKLAVTVFQAFRLNPPLRYRNFKLLEEIITIYEGALQKSFDGSEWQKEPMLQLAFLYEIANKKDKAAEVYMRALDYVENPNEEFVITHKFDYLNRSNKEKLLDTIEAGDFTRQDLEELIGSGSQKVSEEDKQKIEDIITDAREKLENASTDEERESVLEEIKATIIEKQKRGELPGQDELKKKLEKEGKTMEDYLKEKGL
;
A
#
# COMPACT_ATOMS: atom_id res chain seq x y z
N MET A 1 -76.25 5.30 10.90
CA MET A 1 -75.70 5.53 12.25
C MET A 1 -74.69 4.43 12.57
N ASN A 2 -73.51 4.85 13.01
CA ASN A 2 -72.24 4.12 13.15
C ASN A 2 -72.25 2.64 13.54
N LYS A 3 -71.36 1.87 12.91
CA LYS A 3 -70.43 0.92 13.54
C LYS A 3 -69.13 0.80 12.73
N THR A 4 -68.00 0.75 13.46
CA THR A 4 -66.75 -0.05 13.23
C THR A 4 -66.06 0.04 11.86
N GLY A 5 -64.80 0.45 11.70
CA GLY A 5 -63.60 0.07 12.43
C GLY A 5 -62.73 -0.82 11.52
N LEU A 6 -61.57 -0.34 11.06
CA LEU A 6 -60.43 -1.18 10.67
C LEU A 6 -59.17 -0.31 10.51
N ALA A 7 -58.14 -0.63 11.27
CA ALA A 7 -56.77 -0.19 11.03
C ALA A 7 -56.15 -1.07 9.94
N VAL A 8 -55.44 -0.48 8.97
CA VAL A 8 -54.44 -1.18 8.16
C VAL A 8 -53.28 -0.22 7.88
N PHE A 9 -52.13 -0.56 8.45
CA PHE A 9 -50.81 -0.11 8.04
C PHE A 9 -50.58 -0.48 6.57
N LEU A 10 -50.16 0.47 5.73
CA LEU A 10 -49.54 0.10 4.46
C LEU A 10 -48.36 1.02 4.15
N VAL A 11 -47.19 0.43 4.38
CA VAL A 11 -45.87 0.88 3.97
C VAL A 11 -45.89 1.09 2.45
N THR A 12 -45.74 2.33 2.01
CA THR A 12 -45.38 2.58 0.61
C THR A 12 -43.88 2.37 0.47
N MET A 13 -43.52 1.19 -0.05
CA MET A 13 -42.20 0.95 -0.64
C MET A 13 -41.95 2.01 -1.72
N LEU A 14 -40.93 2.84 -1.52
CA LEU A 14 -40.31 3.55 -2.63
C LEU A 14 -39.56 2.49 -3.44
N ALA A 15 -40.07 2.22 -4.64
CA ALA A 15 -39.41 1.39 -5.62
C ALA A 15 -38.02 1.98 -5.90
N ILE A 16 -36.97 1.28 -5.48
CA ILE A 16 -35.61 1.51 -5.98
C ILE A 16 -35.64 1.02 -7.43
N THR A 17 -35.91 1.91 -8.36
CA THR A 17 -35.50 1.68 -9.74
C THR A 17 -33.98 1.69 -9.74
N ALA A 18 -33.38 0.52 -9.91
CA ALA A 18 -31.97 0.36 -10.26
C ALA A 18 -31.75 1.02 -11.63
N GLY A 19 -31.56 2.33 -11.62
CA GLY A 19 -30.81 3.01 -12.67
C GLY A 19 -29.35 2.75 -12.36
N VAL A 20 -28.67 2.03 -13.24
CA VAL A 20 -27.20 2.12 -13.33
C VAL A 20 -26.90 3.55 -13.76
N PHE A 21 -26.83 4.46 -12.78
CA PHE A 21 -26.14 5.71 -12.99
C PHE A 21 -24.67 5.33 -13.03
N ALA A 22 -24.10 5.29 -14.23
CA ALA A 22 -22.71 5.67 -14.38
C ALA A 22 -22.62 7.08 -13.76
N LEU A 23 -22.27 7.15 -12.48
CA LEU A 23 -22.19 8.41 -11.76
C LEU A 23 -21.02 9.17 -12.37
N ALA A 24 -21.36 10.13 -13.23
CA ALA A 24 -20.42 11.13 -13.68
C ALA A 24 -19.75 11.77 -12.46
N LEU A 25 -18.48 12.15 -12.61
CA LEU A 25 -17.69 12.88 -11.62
C LEU A 25 -18.55 13.95 -10.94
N ASN A 26 -18.37 14.13 -9.63
CA ASN A 26 -19.00 15.19 -8.86
C ASN A 26 -18.65 16.54 -9.53
N PRO A 27 -19.63 17.29 -10.05
CA PRO A 27 -19.35 18.51 -10.82
C PRO A 27 -18.58 19.57 -10.03
N ALA A 28 -18.77 19.62 -8.71
CA ALA A 28 -18.03 20.52 -7.83
C ALA A 28 -16.57 20.07 -7.69
N ALA A 29 -16.32 18.76 -7.55
CA ALA A 29 -14.97 18.20 -7.50
C ALA A 29 -14.23 18.43 -8.84
N GLU A 30 -14.91 18.23 -9.96
CA GLU A 30 -14.37 18.51 -11.29
C GLU A 30 -14.01 19.99 -11.46
N THR A 31 -14.80 20.91 -10.89
CA THR A 31 -14.50 22.35 -10.93
C THR A 31 -13.20 22.67 -10.20
N PHE A 32 -13.01 22.11 -9.00
CA PHE A 32 -11.74 22.24 -8.27
C PHE A 32 -10.59 21.60 -9.04
N PHE A 33 -10.79 20.41 -9.60
CA PHE A 33 -9.77 19.73 -10.39
C PHE A 33 -9.31 20.55 -11.60
N LYS A 34 -10.23 21.15 -12.38
CA LYS A 34 -9.87 22.02 -13.52
C LYS A 34 -9.05 23.23 -13.10
N LYS A 35 -9.38 23.84 -11.96
CA LYS A 35 -8.57 24.94 -11.38
C LYS A 35 -7.18 24.44 -11.01
N ALA A 36 -7.08 23.27 -10.39
CA ALA A 36 -5.80 22.67 -10.06
C ALA A 36 -4.96 22.36 -11.30
N GLU A 37 -5.55 21.82 -12.36
CA GLU A 37 -4.84 21.57 -13.63
C GLU A 37 -4.30 22.86 -14.24
N SER A 38 -5.12 23.91 -14.27
CA SER A 38 -4.70 25.23 -14.76
C SER A 38 -3.56 25.81 -13.93
N ALA A 39 -3.66 25.74 -12.59
CA ALA A 39 -2.62 26.17 -11.68
C ALA A 39 -1.33 25.34 -11.84
N PHE A 40 -1.44 24.02 -12.00
CA PHE A 40 -0.31 23.12 -12.20
C PHE A 40 0.44 23.43 -13.50
N VAL A 41 -0.28 23.63 -14.61
CA VAL A 41 0.30 24.07 -15.90
C VAL A 41 0.97 25.44 -15.75
N GLY A 42 0.34 26.35 -14.99
CA GLY A 42 0.90 27.65 -14.61
C GLY A 42 2.06 27.59 -13.60
N LYS A 43 2.46 26.40 -13.14
CA LYS A 43 3.46 26.17 -12.08
C LYS A 43 3.13 26.80 -10.72
N ASN A 44 1.87 27.15 -10.48
CA ASN A 44 1.39 27.57 -9.16
C ASN A 44 1.05 26.33 -8.33
N LEU A 45 2.09 25.73 -7.74
CA LEU A 45 1.97 24.44 -7.05
C LEU A 45 1.13 24.53 -5.76
N ASP A 46 1.14 25.66 -5.06
CA ASP A 46 0.35 25.85 -3.83
C ASP A 46 -1.15 25.93 -4.13
N GLU A 47 -1.52 26.66 -5.18
CA GLU A 47 -2.91 26.72 -5.64
C GLU A 47 -3.37 25.37 -6.19
N ALA A 48 -2.51 24.66 -6.93
CA ALA A 48 -2.82 23.31 -7.41
C ALA A 48 -3.08 22.35 -6.25
N GLU A 49 -2.20 22.31 -5.25
CA GLU A 49 -2.37 21.47 -4.05
C GLU A 49 -3.65 21.79 -3.29
N THR A 50 -3.95 23.09 -3.10
CA THR A 50 -5.16 23.54 -2.41
C THR A 50 -6.41 23.05 -3.13
N ASN A 51 -6.51 23.30 -4.44
CA ASN A 51 -7.68 22.89 -5.22
C ASN A 51 -7.81 21.36 -5.31
N LEU A 52 -6.72 20.60 -5.41
CA LEU A 52 -6.77 19.13 -5.38
C LEU A 52 -7.24 18.59 -4.03
N THR A 53 -6.81 19.22 -2.94
CA THR A 53 -7.28 18.87 -1.59
C THR A 53 -8.79 19.09 -1.46
N GLU A 54 -9.31 20.20 -1.98
CA GLU A 54 -10.77 20.46 -2.01
C GLU A 54 -11.51 19.46 -2.91
N ALA A 55 -10.96 19.12 -4.08
CA ALA A 55 -11.53 18.09 -4.95
C ALA A 55 -11.62 16.72 -4.25
N LEU A 56 -10.56 16.32 -3.53
CA LEU A 56 -10.52 15.05 -2.79
C LEU A 56 -11.42 15.05 -1.56
N LYS A 57 -11.76 16.19 -0.94
CA LYS A 57 -12.80 16.24 0.10
C LYS A 57 -14.18 15.87 -0.45
N LEU A 58 -14.42 16.13 -1.74
CA LEU A 58 -15.68 15.86 -2.43
C LEU A 58 -15.70 14.48 -3.12
N GLU A 59 -14.55 14.01 -3.60
CA GLU A 59 -14.35 12.65 -4.12
C GLU A 59 -13.08 12.01 -3.53
N PRO A 60 -13.15 11.49 -2.29
CA PRO A 60 -11.97 10.93 -1.61
C PRO A 60 -11.31 9.76 -2.33
N ASP A 61 -12.10 8.96 -3.04
CA ASP A 61 -11.64 7.75 -3.73
C ASP A 61 -11.13 8.02 -5.16
N ASN A 62 -11.02 9.29 -5.59
CA ASN A 62 -10.58 9.64 -6.92
C ASN A 62 -9.06 9.55 -7.06
N ALA A 63 -8.59 8.43 -7.60
CA ALA A 63 -7.17 8.13 -7.80
C ALA A 63 -6.50 9.05 -8.84
N VAL A 64 -7.27 9.60 -9.79
CA VAL A 64 -6.75 10.58 -10.77
C VAL A 64 -6.40 11.89 -10.07
N PHE A 65 -7.30 12.43 -9.24
CA PHE A 65 -7.02 13.63 -8.44
C PHE A 65 -5.83 13.40 -7.51
N ARG A 66 -5.82 12.23 -6.86
CA ARG A 66 -4.76 11.85 -5.93
C ARG A 66 -3.38 11.69 -6.60
N TYR A 67 -3.33 11.17 -7.83
CA TYR A 67 -2.09 11.11 -8.61
C TYR A 67 -1.53 12.51 -8.88
N ILE A 68 -2.37 13.44 -9.34
CA ILE A 68 -1.93 14.81 -9.62
C ILE A 68 -1.48 15.50 -8.33
N LEU A 69 -2.16 15.28 -7.20
CA LEU A 69 -1.72 15.78 -5.90
C LEU A 69 -0.34 15.22 -5.52
N GLY A 70 -0.13 13.91 -5.71
CA GLY A 70 1.18 13.29 -5.49
C GLY A 70 2.27 13.89 -6.37
N GLN A 71 1.97 14.24 -7.63
CA GLN A 71 2.91 14.92 -8.54
C GLN A 71 3.21 16.37 -8.11
N VAL A 72 2.19 17.13 -7.69
CA VAL A 72 2.37 18.48 -7.15
C VAL A 72 3.30 18.45 -5.94
N GLN A 73 3.03 17.53 -5.01
CA GLN A 73 3.85 17.35 -3.80
C GLN A 73 5.27 16.89 -4.12
N PHE A 74 5.43 16.02 -5.12
CA PHE A 74 6.75 15.62 -5.61
C PHE A 74 7.54 16.83 -6.12
N MET A 75 6.91 17.70 -6.92
CA MET A 75 7.55 18.91 -7.45
C MET A 75 7.85 19.96 -6.38
N LYS A 76 7.14 19.93 -5.25
CA LYS A 76 7.42 20.75 -4.06
C LYS A 76 8.48 20.16 -3.14
N GLU A 77 9.12 19.04 -3.52
CA GLU A 77 10.05 18.27 -2.68
C GLU A 77 9.42 17.67 -1.40
N ASN A 78 8.09 17.66 -1.32
CA ASN A 78 7.32 17.01 -0.26
C ASN A 78 7.19 15.50 -0.56
N HIS A 79 8.32 14.80 -0.54
CA HIS A 79 8.41 13.42 -1.02
C HIS A 79 7.58 12.44 -0.17
N LEU A 80 7.40 12.69 1.12
CA LEU A 80 6.66 11.82 2.02
C LEU A 80 5.16 11.84 1.70
N GLU A 81 4.59 13.03 1.60
CA GLU A 81 3.20 13.29 1.23
C GLU A 81 2.92 12.77 -0.18
N SER A 82 3.86 13.02 -1.11
CA SER A 82 3.81 12.47 -2.46
C SER A 82 3.74 10.94 -2.45
N LYS A 83 4.67 10.25 -1.77
CA LYS A 83 4.68 8.78 -1.69
C LYS A 83 3.39 8.25 -1.05
N ASN A 84 2.85 8.92 -0.03
CA ASN A 84 1.58 8.54 0.60
C ASN A 84 0.41 8.57 -0.40
N ASN A 85 0.28 9.64 -1.18
CA ASN A 85 -0.79 9.75 -2.18
C ASN A 85 -0.60 8.77 -3.35
N LEU A 86 0.62 8.64 -3.86
CA LEU A 86 0.92 7.75 -4.99
C LEU A 86 0.78 6.26 -4.63
N GLU A 87 1.02 5.88 -3.37
CA GLU A 87 0.77 4.50 -2.92
C GLU A 87 -0.72 4.15 -2.93
N ILE A 88 -1.61 5.10 -2.62
CA ILE A 88 -3.05 4.88 -2.76
C ILE A 88 -3.40 4.68 -4.25
N VAL A 89 -2.81 5.46 -5.14
CA VAL A 89 -3.02 5.32 -6.59
C VAL A 89 -2.50 3.96 -7.09
N SER A 90 -1.32 3.53 -6.66
CA SER A 90 -0.76 2.23 -7.06
C SER A 90 -1.59 1.04 -6.55
N ARG A 91 -2.37 1.22 -5.49
CA ARG A 91 -3.29 0.21 -4.93
C ARG A 91 -4.74 0.36 -5.38
N SER A 92 -5.05 1.44 -6.12
CA SER A 92 -6.39 1.70 -6.63
C SER A 92 -6.75 0.72 -7.74
N ARG A 93 -8.02 0.32 -7.77
CA ARG A 93 -8.58 -0.58 -8.78
C ARG A 93 -9.35 0.19 -9.84
N PRO A 94 -9.50 -0.38 -11.05
CA PRO A 94 -10.45 0.15 -12.02
C PRO A 94 -11.84 0.30 -11.40
N SER A 95 -12.52 1.39 -11.72
CA SER A 95 -13.88 1.67 -11.28
C SER A 95 -14.81 1.59 -12.48
N PRO A 96 -15.81 0.68 -12.49
CA PRO A 96 -16.83 0.64 -13.54
C PRO A 96 -17.60 1.97 -13.62
N ASP A 97 -17.88 2.58 -12.47
CA ASP A 97 -18.70 3.78 -12.36
C ASP A 97 -18.02 5.03 -12.93
N LYS A 98 -16.69 5.11 -12.85
CA LYS A 98 -15.89 6.25 -13.36
C LYS A 98 -15.55 6.14 -14.86
N GLY A 99 -15.84 5.00 -15.49
CA GLY A 99 -15.74 4.80 -16.93
C GLY A 99 -14.32 4.51 -17.46
N GLU A 100 -14.25 4.18 -18.75
CA GLU A 100 -13.03 3.69 -19.42
C GLU A 100 -11.89 4.72 -19.45
N ASP A 101 -12.19 6.00 -19.71
CA ASP A 101 -11.18 7.06 -19.73
C ASP A 101 -10.46 7.21 -18.37
N TYR A 102 -11.21 7.16 -17.27
CA TYR A 102 -10.64 7.17 -15.92
C TYR A 102 -9.73 5.97 -15.69
N ASN A 103 -10.17 4.77 -16.08
CA ASN A 103 -9.40 3.54 -15.89
C ASN A 103 -8.12 3.51 -16.75
N ASN A 104 -8.18 4.05 -17.97
CA ASN A 104 -7.01 4.21 -18.84
C ASN A 104 -5.98 5.19 -18.24
N LYS A 105 -6.44 6.31 -17.66
CA LYS A 105 -5.58 7.25 -16.92
C LYS A 105 -4.94 6.58 -15.71
N LEU A 106 -5.73 5.88 -14.90
CA LEU A 106 -5.24 5.15 -13.74
C LEU A 106 -4.13 4.15 -14.13
N LYS A 107 -4.35 3.32 -15.16
CA LYS A 107 -3.32 2.39 -15.67
C LYS A 107 -2.04 3.12 -16.06
N ALA A 108 -2.15 4.20 -16.83
CA ALA A 108 -0.99 4.99 -17.24
C ALA A 108 -0.26 5.64 -16.04
N TYR A 109 -0.98 6.07 -15.02
CA TYR A 109 -0.40 6.66 -13.81
C TYR A 109 0.31 5.63 -12.94
N LYS A 110 -0.25 4.43 -12.76
CA LYS A 110 0.41 3.32 -12.07
C LYS A 110 1.78 3.02 -12.69
N LYS A 111 1.90 3.06 -14.02
CA LYS A 111 3.18 2.91 -14.72
C LYS A 111 4.16 4.05 -14.38
N LYS A 112 3.71 5.31 -14.45
CA LYS A 112 4.56 6.48 -14.13
C LYS A 112 5.03 6.53 -12.68
N ILE A 113 4.23 6.01 -11.73
CA ILE A 113 4.61 5.94 -10.32
C ILE A 113 5.84 5.04 -10.13
N LYS A 114 5.96 3.96 -10.91
CA LYS A 114 7.14 3.07 -10.88
C LYS A 114 8.43 3.83 -11.20
N ASP A 115 8.38 4.74 -12.16
CA ASP A 115 9.53 5.57 -12.57
C ASP A 115 10.00 6.52 -11.46
N LEU A 116 9.17 6.79 -10.44
CA LEU A 116 9.53 7.63 -9.30
C LEU A 116 10.15 6.84 -8.14
N GLN A 117 10.09 5.51 -8.16
CA GLN A 117 10.52 4.68 -7.05
C GLN A 117 11.99 4.90 -6.70
N GLU A 118 12.87 5.02 -7.69
CA GLU A 118 14.29 5.25 -7.45
C GLU A 118 14.57 6.63 -6.81
N LYS A 119 13.76 7.64 -7.17
CA LYS A 119 13.86 8.97 -6.56
C LYS A 119 13.41 8.95 -5.10
N PHE A 120 12.35 8.21 -4.79
CA PHE A 120 11.93 7.99 -3.40
C PHE A 120 12.99 7.22 -2.61
N ASN A 121 13.55 6.15 -3.18
CA ASN A 121 14.62 5.37 -2.56
C ASN A 121 15.84 6.23 -2.23
N THR A 122 16.29 7.06 -3.18
CA THR A 122 17.40 8.01 -3.01
C THR A 122 17.11 9.02 -1.89
N SER A 123 15.88 9.54 -1.85
CA SER A 123 15.46 10.46 -0.80
C SER A 123 15.43 9.78 0.58
N GLY A 124 14.91 8.56 0.67
CA GLY A 124 14.90 7.75 1.89
C GLY A 124 16.31 7.40 2.36
N GLN A 125 17.22 7.05 1.44
CA GLN A 125 18.62 6.83 1.75
C GLN A 125 19.27 8.10 2.33
N SER A 126 19.00 9.26 1.72
CA SER A 126 19.52 10.55 2.22
C SER A 126 19.05 10.85 3.65
N LYS A 127 17.77 10.56 3.96
CA LYS A 127 17.24 10.67 5.34
C LYS A 127 17.93 9.70 6.28
N PHE A 128 18.19 8.47 5.84
CA PHE A 128 18.88 7.47 6.65
C PHE A 128 20.33 7.86 6.95
N ASP A 129 21.03 8.43 5.98
CA ASP A 129 22.40 8.93 6.17
C ASP A 129 22.44 10.08 7.18
N VAL A 130 21.42 10.95 7.17
CA VAL A 130 21.26 12.00 8.20
C VAL A 130 21.08 11.38 9.58
N TYR A 131 20.25 10.34 9.71
CA TYR A 131 20.11 9.61 10.97
C TYR A 131 21.46 9.03 11.43
N GLN A 132 22.19 8.33 10.56
CA GLN A 132 23.46 7.69 10.93
C GLN A 132 24.50 8.68 11.44
N LYS A 133 24.62 9.85 10.78
CA LYS A 133 25.54 10.92 11.19
C LYS A 133 25.18 11.52 12.56
N ASN A 134 23.93 11.39 12.99
CA ASN A 134 23.40 12.01 14.20
C ASN A 134 22.92 11.00 15.25
N LYS A 135 23.24 9.71 15.12
CA LYS A 135 22.69 8.63 15.98
C LYS A 135 22.91 8.86 17.49
N ASP A 136 24.00 9.54 17.84
CA ASP A 136 24.39 9.84 19.21
C ASP A 136 23.71 11.11 19.77
N ASN A 137 22.87 11.79 18.96
CA ASN A 137 22.12 12.96 19.39
C ASN A 137 21.05 12.60 20.45
N ALA A 138 20.89 13.47 21.45
CA ALA A 138 19.94 13.31 22.54
C ALA A 138 18.47 13.47 22.10
N GLN A 139 18.19 14.10 20.94
CA GLN A 139 16.84 14.27 20.39
C GLN A 139 16.31 12.99 19.76
N LYS A 140 16.13 11.93 20.56
CA LYS A 140 15.78 10.59 20.11
C LYS A 140 14.48 10.52 19.31
N LEU A 141 13.44 11.28 19.68
CA LEU A 141 12.19 11.34 18.91
C LEU A 141 12.39 11.94 17.52
N LYS A 142 13.20 12.99 17.38
CA LYS A 142 13.49 13.60 16.07
C LYS A 142 14.27 12.66 15.16
N LEU A 143 15.19 11.89 15.74
CA LEU A 143 15.89 10.81 15.02
C LEU A 143 14.92 9.70 14.61
N ALA A 144 14.01 9.29 15.49
CA ALA A 144 12.99 8.29 15.19
C ALA A 144 12.08 8.73 14.01
N VAL A 145 11.64 9.99 13.99
CA VAL A 145 10.91 10.58 12.85
C VAL A 145 11.73 10.54 11.58
N THR A 146 13.04 10.83 11.65
CA THR A 146 13.94 10.78 10.49
C THR A 146 14.07 9.36 9.94
N VAL A 147 14.14 8.35 10.82
CA VAL A 147 14.20 6.93 10.44
C VAL A 147 12.86 6.47 9.86
N PHE A 148 11.72 6.89 10.44
CA PHE A 148 10.39 6.66 9.88
C PHE A 148 10.31 7.18 8.44
N GLN A 149 10.72 8.43 8.19
CA GLN A 149 10.75 9.01 6.84
C GLN A 149 11.63 8.19 5.90
N ALA A 150 12.81 7.77 6.36
CA ALA A 150 13.71 6.94 5.57
C ALA A 150 13.08 5.60 5.18
N PHE A 151 12.48 4.88 6.13
CA PHE A 151 11.81 3.59 5.88
C PHE A 151 10.58 3.73 5.00
N ARG A 152 9.85 4.84 5.14
CA ARG A 152 8.66 5.11 4.32
C ARG A 152 9.00 5.38 2.86
N LEU A 153 10.12 6.06 2.61
CA LEU A 153 10.58 6.43 1.27
C LEU A 153 11.45 5.36 0.60
N ASN A 154 12.17 4.56 1.40
CA ASN A 154 13.05 3.49 0.92
C ASN A 154 12.76 2.19 1.70
N PRO A 155 11.73 1.43 1.31
CA PRO A 155 11.34 0.18 1.96
C PRO A 155 12.49 -0.85 2.11
N PRO A 156 13.45 -1.00 1.18
CA PRO A 156 14.63 -1.85 1.39
C PRO A 156 15.40 -1.60 2.70
N LEU A 157 15.38 -0.37 3.24
CA LEU A 157 16.09 -0.03 4.47
C LEU A 157 15.52 -0.72 5.71
N ARG A 158 14.20 -0.92 5.80
CA ARG A 158 13.60 -1.52 7.01
C ARG A 158 14.06 -2.97 7.22
N TYR A 159 14.14 -3.76 6.15
CA TYR A 159 14.52 -5.19 6.24
C TYR A 159 15.95 -5.38 6.75
N ARG A 160 16.85 -4.44 6.44
CA ARG A 160 18.25 -4.49 6.90
C ARG A 160 18.44 -3.95 8.31
N ASN A 161 17.42 -3.31 8.89
CA ASN A 161 17.52 -2.54 10.12
C ASN A 161 16.40 -2.90 11.13
N PHE A 162 16.05 -4.19 11.23
CA PHE A 162 14.94 -4.65 12.09
C PHE A 162 15.09 -4.24 13.57
N LYS A 163 16.30 -4.35 14.14
CA LYS A 163 16.55 -3.90 15.53
C LYS A 163 16.30 -2.40 15.73
N LEU A 164 16.66 -1.60 14.74
CA LEU A 164 16.42 -0.16 14.77
C LEU A 164 14.92 0.15 14.65
N LEU A 165 14.18 -0.64 13.86
CA LEU A 165 12.71 -0.54 13.80
C LEU A 165 12.07 -0.76 15.18
N GLU A 166 12.51 -1.76 15.94
CA GLU A 166 12.02 -2.00 17.31
C GLU A 166 12.37 -0.85 18.27
N GLU A 167 13.58 -0.30 18.16
CA GLU A 167 14.03 0.85 18.95
C GLU A 167 13.17 2.09 18.70
N ILE A 168 12.93 2.46 17.43
CA ILE A 168 12.12 3.64 17.11
C ILE A 168 10.67 3.46 17.53
N ILE A 169 10.10 2.24 17.44
CA ILE A 169 8.76 1.96 17.96
C ILE A 169 8.69 2.28 19.45
N THR A 170 9.68 1.84 20.23
CA THR A 170 9.74 2.11 21.67
C THR A 170 9.82 3.61 21.97
N ILE A 171 10.58 4.37 21.16
CA ILE A 171 10.68 5.83 21.28
C ILE A 171 9.32 6.49 21.01
N TYR A 172 8.62 6.08 19.96
CA TYR A 172 7.27 6.58 19.65
C TYR A 172 6.27 6.21 20.76
N GLU A 173 6.27 4.96 21.23
CA GLU A 173 5.40 4.50 22.32
C GLU A 173 5.57 5.36 23.58
N GLY A 174 6.82 5.63 24.00
CA GLY A 174 7.10 6.49 25.15
C GLY A 174 6.70 7.95 24.94
N ALA A 175 6.91 8.50 23.74
CA ALA A 175 6.53 9.88 23.42
C ALA A 175 5.01 10.08 23.33
N LEU A 176 4.27 9.03 22.96
CA LEU A 176 2.83 9.07 22.68
C LEU A 176 1.97 8.50 23.81
N GLN A 177 2.52 8.37 25.02
CA GLN A 177 1.80 7.83 26.18
C GLN A 177 0.46 8.54 26.43
N LYS A 178 0.42 9.87 26.24
CA LYS A 178 -0.80 10.67 26.35
C LYS A 178 -1.84 10.43 25.24
N SER A 179 -1.38 10.03 24.06
CA SER A 179 -2.31 9.59 23.01
C SER A 179 -2.93 8.26 23.39
N PHE A 180 -2.14 7.34 23.97
CA PHE A 180 -2.65 6.05 24.42
C PHE A 180 -3.64 6.17 25.58
N ASP A 181 -3.34 6.98 26.60
CA ASP A 181 -4.24 7.20 27.75
C ASP A 181 -5.50 8.03 27.40
N GLY A 182 -5.52 8.67 26.23
CA GLY A 182 -6.64 9.48 25.75
C GLY A 182 -6.74 10.89 26.31
N SER A 183 -5.70 11.37 26.97
CA SER A 183 -5.62 12.76 27.43
C SER A 183 -5.25 13.74 26.31
N GLU A 184 -4.48 13.32 25.31
CA GLU A 184 -4.01 14.21 24.24
C GLU A 184 -3.76 13.42 22.94
N TRP A 185 -4.66 13.52 21.96
CA TRP A 185 -4.50 12.83 20.68
C TRP A 185 -3.54 13.57 19.74
N GLN A 186 -2.44 12.90 19.35
CA GLN A 186 -1.48 13.42 18.39
C GLN A 186 -1.59 12.66 17.05
N LYS A 187 -2.53 13.10 16.20
CA LYS A 187 -2.95 12.44 14.93
C LYS A 187 -1.78 11.98 14.07
N GLU A 188 -0.91 12.90 13.64
CA GLU A 188 0.17 12.58 12.71
C GLU A 188 1.22 11.63 13.33
N PRO A 189 1.80 11.89 14.51
CA PRO A 189 2.69 10.92 15.17
C PRO A 189 2.06 9.54 15.42
N MET A 190 0.77 9.48 15.75
CA MET A 190 0.06 8.20 15.92
C MET A 190 -0.05 7.44 14.60
N LEU A 191 -0.39 8.11 13.50
CA LEU A 191 -0.42 7.48 12.17
C LEU A 191 0.97 7.00 11.70
N GLN A 192 2.04 7.69 12.10
CA GLN A 192 3.42 7.22 11.87
C GLN A 192 3.71 5.96 12.69
N LEU A 193 3.30 5.92 13.96
CA LEU A 193 3.44 4.72 14.80
C LEU A 193 2.61 3.54 14.26
N ALA A 194 1.40 3.77 13.75
CA ALA A 194 0.60 2.74 13.10
C ALA A 194 1.33 2.10 11.91
N PHE A 195 1.96 2.91 11.07
CA PHE A 195 2.81 2.41 9.98
C PHE A 195 4.02 1.62 10.52
N LEU A 196 4.68 2.10 11.58
CA LEU A 196 5.81 1.37 12.19
C LEU A 196 5.37 0.00 12.74
N TYR A 197 4.19 -0.09 13.36
CA TYR A 197 3.60 -1.35 13.78
C TYR A 197 3.28 -2.27 12.60
N GLU A 198 2.71 -1.73 11.51
CA GLU A 198 2.43 -2.50 10.30
C GLU A 198 3.70 -3.16 9.74
N ILE A 199 4.78 -2.40 9.58
CA ILE A 199 6.03 -2.92 9.02
C ILE A 199 6.83 -3.79 10.00
N ALA A 200 6.51 -3.73 11.30
CA ALA A 200 7.00 -4.64 12.33
C ALA A 200 6.10 -5.87 12.53
N ASN A 201 5.11 -6.07 11.66
CA ASN A 201 4.13 -7.16 11.74
C ASN A 201 3.32 -7.20 13.07
N LYS A 202 3.15 -6.04 13.72
CA LYS A 202 2.29 -5.85 14.90
C LYS A 202 0.89 -5.41 14.47
N LYS A 203 0.22 -6.25 13.68
CA LYS A 203 -1.05 -5.89 12.99
C LYS A 203 -2.13 -5.40 13.95
N ASP A 204 -2.32 -6.07 15.09
CA ASP A 204 -3.36 -5.69 16.06
C ASP A 204 -3.15 -4.27 16.61
N LYS A 205 -1.88 -3.93 16.93
CA LYS A 205 -1.53 -2.58 17.39
C LYS A 205 -1.70 -1.53 16.29
N ALA A 206 -1.34 -1.84 15.05
CA ALA A 206 -1.56 -0.93 13.91
C ALA A 206 -3.06 -0.68 13.69
N ALA A 207 -3.87 -1.74 13.73
CA ALA A 207 -5.32 -1.70 13.57
C ALA A 207 -5.97 -0.84 14.65
N GLU A 208 -5.59 -1.02 15.92
CA GLU A 208 -6.08 -0.20 17.04
C GLU A 208 -5.84 1.29 16.82
N VAL A 209 -4.63 1.66 16.39
CA VAL A 209 -4.28 3.07 16.14
C VAL A 209 -5.06 3.63 14.95
N TYR A 210 -5.17 2.90 13.84
CA TYR A 210 -5.95 3.37 12.68
C TYR A 210 -7.43 3.53 13.01
N MET A 211 -8.03 2.57 13.72
CA MET A 211 -9.43 2.67 14.16
C MET A 211 -9.64 3.90 15.04
N ARG A 212 -8.76 4.11 16.02
CA ARG A 212 -8.84 5.29 16.88
C ARG A 212 -8.64 6.59 16.12
N ALA A 213 -7.79 6.60 15.10
CA ALA A 213 -7.58 7.79 14.28
C ALA A 213 -8.85 8.22 13.51
N LEU A 214 -9.76 7.29 13.21
CA LEU A 214 -11.06 7.60 12.59
C LEU A 214 -11.95 8.47 13.49
N ASP A 215 -11.79 8.42 14.82
CA ASP A 215 -12.52 9.30 15.75
C ASP A 215 -12.09 10.77 15.65
N TYR A 216 -10.97 11.07 14.98
CA TYR A 216 -10.34 12.40 14.91
C TYR A 216 -10.17 12.92 13.48
N VAL A 217 -10.88 12.35 12.50
CA VAL A 217 -10.85 12.83 11.11
C VAL A 217 -11.61 14.12 10.97
N GLU A 218 -11.05 15.06 10.21
CA GLU A 218 -11.67 16.38 10.03
C GLU A 218 -12.49 16.49 8.74
N ASN A 219 -12.26 15.59 7.79
CA ASN A 219 -12.91 15.61 6.49
C ASN A 219 -12.90 14.22 5.81
N PRO A 220 -13.76 14.00 4.79
CA PRO A 220 -13.88 12.71 4.10
C PRO A 220 -12.58 12.22 3.43
N ASN A 221 -11.68 13.12 3.01
CA ASN A 221 -10.40 12.71 2.44
C ASN A 221 -9.46 12.12 3.51
N GLU A 222 -9.42 12.69 4.71
CA GLU A 222 -8.66 12.11 5.82
C GLU A 222 -9.21 10.75 6.22
N GLU A 223 -10.54 10.64 6.34
CA GLU A 223 -11.22 9.37 6.62
C GLU A 223 -10.84 8.32 5.57
N PHE A 224 -10.96 8.64 4.29
CA PHE A 224 -10.59 7.74 3.20
C PHE A 224 -9.12 7.28 3.26
N VAL A 225 -8.19 8.18 3.57
CA VAL A 225 -6.76 7.82 3.67
C VAL A 225 -6.53 6.83 4.82
N ILE A 226 -7.20 7.01 5.96
CA ILE A 226 -7.06 6.13 7.13
C ILE A 226 -7.75 4.79 6.88
N THR A 227 -8.98 4.80 6.36
CA THR A 227 -9.69 3.56 6.02
C THR A 227 -8.94 2.77 4.96
N HIS A 228 -8.40 3.42 3.93
CA HIS A 228 -7.57 2.74 2.93
C HIS A 228 -6.34 2.04 3.56
N LYS A 229 -5.68 2.67 4.54
CA LYS A 229 -4.56 2.04 5.27
C LYS A 229 -5.02 0.87 6.13
N PHE A 230 -6.14 1.02 6.84
CA PHE A 230 -6.72 -0.03 7.66
C PHE A 230 -7.18 -1.24 6.83
N ASP A 231 -7.87 -0.99 5.72
CA ASP A 231 -8.31 -2.04 4.79
C ASP A 231 -7.11 -2.74 4.20
N TYR A 232 -6.08 -1.99 3.77
CA TYR A 232 -4.84 -2.59 3.30
C TYR A 232 -4.17 -3.43 4.40
N LEU A 233 -4.08 -2.96 5.64
CA LEU A 233 -3.53 -3.72 6.77
C LEU A 233 -4.23 -5.09 6.92
N ASN A 234 -5.54 -5.13 6.72
CA ASN A 234 -6.38 -6.32 6.83
C ASN A 234 -6.49 -7.16 5.54
N ARG A 235 -5.97 -6.69 4.40
CA ARG A 235 -5.88 -7.51 3.19
C ARG A 235 -5.07 -8.78 3.46
N SER A 236 -5.46 -9.86 2.80
CA SER A 236 -4.74 -11.13 2.86
C SER A 236 -3.28 -10.92 2.45
N ASN A 237 -2.36 -11.73 3.00
CA ASN A 237 -0.96 -11.67 2.59
C ASN A 237 -0.79 -11.92 1.09
N LYS A 238 -1.71 -12.71 0.50
CA LYS A 238 -1.80 -12.95 -0.94
C LYS A 238 -2.06 -11.66 -1.73
N GLU A 239 -3.08 -10.90 -1.34
CA GLU A 239 -3.41 -9.63 -1.99
C GLU A 239 -2.31 -8.59 -1.84
N LYS A 240 -1.69 -8.51 -0.66
CA LYS A 240 -0.55 -7.60 -0.43
C LYS A 240 0.63 -7.93 -1.31
N LEU A 241 0.92 -9.22 -1.50
CA LEU A 241 1.98 -9.68 -2.39
C LEU A 241 1.70 -9.25 -3.83
N LEU A 242 0.48 -9.46 -4.33
CA LEU A 242 0.08 -9.03 -5.66
C LEU A 242 0.20 -7.51 -5.85
N ASP A 243 -0.27 -6.73 -4.88
CA ASP A 243 -0.15 -5.27 -4.90
C ASP A 243 1.31 -4.82 -4.93
N THR A 244 2.17 -5.51 -4.18
CA THR A 244 3.61 -5.20 -4.09
C THR A 244 4.33 -5.54 -5.40
N ILE A 245 3.97 -6.67 -6.03
CA ILE A 245 4.47 -7.06 -7.35
C ILE A 245 4.02 -6.04 -8.40
N GLU A 246 2.71 -5.74 -8.45
CA GLU A 246 2.11 -4.80 -9.40
C GLU A 246 2.70 -3.39 -9.28
N ALA A 247 2.92 -2.92 -8.05
CA ALA A 247 3.51 -1.61 -7.76
C ALA A 247 5.01 -1.52 -8.11
N GLY A 248 5.68 -2.65 -8.38
CA GLY A 248 7.13 -2.69 -8.56
C GLY A 248 7.91 -2.57 -7.25
N ASP A 249 7.21 -2.59 -6.11
CA ASP A 249 7.79 -2.54 -4.76
C ASP A 249 8.30 -3.93 -4.30
N PHE A 250 7.95 -5.00 -5.02
CA PHE A 250 8.43 -6.35 -4.71
C PHE A 250 9.92 -6.47 -5.01
N THR A 251 10.69 -6.54 -3.94
CA THR A 251 12.15 -6.63 -4.00
C THR A 251 12.59 -8.08 -4.00
N ARG A 252 13.81 -8.29 -4.46
CA ARG A 252 14.54 -9.55 -4.28
C ARG A 252 14.50 -10.05 -2.82
N GLN A 253 14.56 -9.15 -1.85
CA GLN A 253 14.59 -9.49 -0.43
C GLN A 253 13.24 -10.04 0.05
N ASP A 254 12.13 -9.53 -0.50
CA ASP A 254 10.78 -10.08 -0.26
C ASP A 254 10.64 -11.50 -0.82
N LEU A 255 11.28 -11.79 -1.96
CA LEU A 255 11.31 -13.15 -2.49
C LEU A 255 12.23 -14.08 -1.71
N GLU A 256 13.42 -13.61 -1.28
CA GLU A 256 14.36 -14.38 -0.45
C GLU A 256 13.71 -14.82 0.88
N GLU A 257 12.85 -13.98 1.47
CA GLU A 257 12.01 -14.33 2.61
C GLU A 257 10.93 -15.37 2.25
N LEU A 258 10.27 -15.22 1.09
CA LEU A 258 9.21 -16.12 0.62
C LEU A 258 9.73 -17.54 0.29
N ILE A 259 10.94 -17.64 -0.26
CA ILE A 259 11.60 -18.92 -0.56
C ILE A 259 12.34 -19.51 0.66
N GLY A 260 12.36 -18.80 1.80
CA GLY A 260 12.94 -19.30 3.06
C GLY A 260 14.46 -19.45 3.03
N SER A 261 15.17 -18.87 2.07
CA SER A 261 16.61 -19.05 1.87
C SER A 261 17.41 -18.03 2.68
N GLY A 262 17.18 -17.96 3.98
CA GLY A 262 18.00 -17.16 4.89
C GLY A 262 19.37 -17.81 5.07
N SER A 263 20.29 -17.71 4.09
CA SER A 263 21.76 -17.78 4.28
C SER A 263 22.61 -18.03 3.01
N GLN A 264 22.06 -18.38 1.84
CA GLN A 264 22.90 -18.69 0.68
C GLN A 264 23.20 -17.47 -0.20
N LYS A 265 24.45 -17.38 -0.70
CA LYS A 265 24.82 -16.47 -1.79
C LYS A 265 24.11 -16.93 -3.06
N VAL A 266 22.94 -16.33 -3.35
CA VAL A 266 22.21 -16.50 -4.61
C VAL A 266 23.11 -16.07 -5.77
N SER A 267 23.29 -16.95 -6.78
CA SER A 267 24.11 -16.64 -7.96
C SER A 267 23.44 -15.57 -8.84
N GLU A 268 24.18 -14.87 -9.71
CA GLU A 268 23.57 -13.92 -10.67
C GLU A 268 22.54 -14.60 -11.59
N GLU A 269 22.77 -15.87 -11.93
CA GLU A 269 21.84 -16.64 -12.76
C GLU A 269 20.51 -16.92 -12.03
N ASP A 270 20.58 -17.26 -10.74
CA ASP A 270 19.39 -17.45 -9.89
C ASP A 270 18.63 -16.14 -9.69
N LYS A 271 19.34 -15.00 -9.63
CA LYS A 271 18.71 -13.67 -9.58
C LYS A 271 17.94 -13.37 -10.86
N GLN A 272 18.52 -13.68 -12.03
CA GLN A 272 17.83 -13.45 -13.30
C GLN A 272 16.56 -14.29 -13.42
N LYS A 273 16.61 -15.57 -13.04
CA LYS A 273 15.43 -16.46 -13.04
C LYS A 273 14.29 -15.93 -12.17
N ILE A 274 14.64 -15.33 -11.03
CA ILE A 274 13.70 -14.70 -10.10
C ILE A 274 13.08 -13.44 -10.73
N GLU A 275 13.90 -12.56 -11.30
CA GLU A 275 13.44 -11.34 -11.96
C GLU A 275 12.54 -11.64 -13.16
N ASP A 276 12.82 -12.71 -13.90
CA ASP A 276 11.98 -13.15 -15.03
C ASP A 276 10.57 -13.55 -14.55
N ILE A 277 10.47 -14.31 -13.45
CA ILE A 277 9.17 -14.69 -12.85
C ILE A 277 8.40 -13.46 -12.37
N ILE A 278 9.09 -12.52 -11.71
CA ILE A 278 8.48 -11.28 -11.20
C ILE A 278 8.04 -10.39 -12.37
N THR A 279 8.81 -10.34 -13.45
CA THR A 279 8.50 -9.54 -14.64
C THR A 279 7.27 -10.08 -15.37
N ASP A 280 7.21 -11.39 -15.60
CA ASP A 280 6.03 -12.06 -16.19
C ASP A 280 4.77 -11.86 -15.33
N ALA A 281 4.91 -12.04 -14.01
CA ALA A 281 3.84 -11.75 -13.06
C ALA A 281 3.33 -10.31 -13.16
N ARG A 282 4.24 -9.33 -13.27
CA ARG A 282 3.90 -7.91 -13.39
C ARG A 282 3.13 -7.63 -14.68
N GLU A 283 3.58 -8.16 -15.81
CA GLU A 283 2.91 -7.95 -17.10
C GLU A 283 1.49 -8.52 -17.10
N LYS A 284 1.30 -9.68 -16.47
CA LYS A 284 -0.03 -10.29 -16.33
C LYS A 284 -0.94 -9.50 -15.39
N LEU A 285 -0.41 -9.06 -14.24
CA LEU A 285 -1.16 -8.21 -13.30
C LEU A 285 -1.54 -6.85 -13.89
N GLU A 286 -0.72 -6.28 -14.78
CA GLU A 286 -1.04 -5.02 -15.47
C GLU A 286 -2.26 -5.13 -16.40
N ASN A 287 -2.60 -6.35 -16.83
CA ASN A 287 -3.76 -6.61 -17.68
C ASN A 287 -4.95 -7.20 -16.91
N ALA A 288 -4.75 -7.57 -15.64
CA ALA A 288 -5.81 -8.07 -14.79
C ALA A 288 -6.69 -6.92 -14.29
N SER A 289 -7.97 -7.02 -14.58
CA SER A 289 -9.01 -6.04 -14.28
C SER A 289 -9.97 -6.49 -13.18
N THR A 290 -10.03 -7.80 -12.91
CA THR A 290 -10.84 -8.37 -11.81
C THR A 290 -9.99 -9.09 -10.78
N ASP A 291 -10.56 -9.33 -9.60
CA ASP A 291 -9.88 -10.10 -8.55
C ASP A 291 -9.69 -11.57 -8.97
N GLU A 292 -10.61 -12.16 -9.75
CA GLU A 292 -10.44 -13.51 -10.30
C GLU A 292 -9.26 -13.60 -11.28
N GLU A 293 -9.08 -12.59 -12.13
CA GLU A 293 -7.94 -12.53 -13.05
C GLU A 293 -6.63 -12.42 -12.28
N ARG A 294 -6.59 -11.58 -11.23
CA ARG A 294 -5.41 -11.42 -10.35
C ARG A 294 -5.12 -12.69 -9.55
N GLU A 295 -6.15 -13.37 -9.06
CA GLU A 295 -6.06 -14.66 -8.37
C GLU A 295 -5.45 -15.73 -9.29
N SER A 296 -5.89 -15.78 -10.55
CA SER A 296 -5.36 -16.67 -11.60
C SER A 296 -3.88 -16.42 -11.85
N VAL A 297 -3.45 -15.15 -11.92
CA VAL A 297 -2.02 -14.81 -12.06
C VAL A 297 -1.22 -15.36 -10.88
N LEU A 298 -1.76 -15.27 -9.65
CA LEU A 298 -1.04 -15.81 -8.50
C LEU A 298 -0.92 -17.34 -8.52
N GLU A 299 -1.97 -18.04 -8.92
CA GLU A 299 -1.92 -19.50 -9.05
C GLU A 299 -0.94 -19.93 -10.17
N GLU A 300 -0.83 -19.16 -11.24
CA GLU A 300 0.18 -19.39 -12.29
C GLU A 300 1.61 -19.13 -11.79
N ILE A 301 1.82 -18.07 -11.00
CA ILE A 301 3.12 -17.81 -10.36
C ILE A 301 3.49 -18.95 -9.42
N LYS A 302 2.56 -19.39 -8.58
CA LYS A 302 2.76 -20.55 -7.70
C LYS A 302 3.10 -21.80 -8.51
N ALA A 303 2.34 -22.11 -9.54
CA ALA A 303 2.57 -23.27 -10.39
C ALA A 303 3.97 -23.21 -11.05
N THR A 304 4.37 -22.04 -11.53
CA THR A 304 5.69 -21.79 -12.11
C THR A 304 6.81 -21.98 -11.08
N ILE A 305 6.64 -21.44 -9.87
CA ILE A 305 7.58 -21.65 -8.76
C ILE A 305 7.68 -23.14 -8.44
N ILE A 306 6.56 -23.84 -8.28
CA ILE A 306 6.50 -25.27 -7.97
C ILE A 306 7.20 -26.09 -9.06
N GLU A 307 6.91 -25.83 -10.33
CA GLU A 307 7.53 -26.52 -11.46
C GLU A 307 9.05 -26.31 -11.48
N LYS A 308 9.51 -25.07 -11.24
CA LYS A 308 10.93 -24.76 -11.13
C LYS A 308 11.58 -25.38 -9.89
N GLN A 309 10.87 -25.48 -8.76
CA GLN A 309 11.33 -26.22 -7.57
C GLN A 309 11.51 -27.71 -7.89
N LYS A 310 10.53 -28.34 -8.57
CA LYS A 310 10.62 -29.75 -9.00
C LYS A 310 11.80 -30.00 -9.94
N ARG A 311 12.16 -29.04 -10.78
CA ARG A 311 13.30 -29.10 -11.70
C ARG A 311 14.65 -28.74 -11.06
N GLY A 312 14.66 -28.29 -9.80
CA GLY A 312 15.88 -27.81 -9.14
C GLY A 312 16.43 -26.51 -9.71
N GLU A 313 15.58 -25.72 -10.38
CA GLU A 313 15.97 -24.47 -11.06
C GLU A 313 15.97 -23.24 -10.15
N LEU A 314 15.57 -23.39 -8.88
CA LEU A 314 15.51 -22.30 -7.90
C LEU A 314 16.69 -22.35 -6.92
N PRO A 315 17.14 -21.19 -6.41
CA PRO A 315 18.22 -21.14 -5.43
C PRO A 315 17.84 -21.86 -4.12
N GLY A 316 18.84 -22.43 -3.43
CA GLY A 316 18.65 -23.13 -2.15
C GLY A 316 18.16 -24.57 -2.23
N GLN A 317 17.90 -25.09 -3.43
CA GLN A 317 17.33 -26.43 -3.63
C GLN A 317 18.26 -27.57 -3.16
N ASP A 318 19.58 -27.40 -3.24
CA ASP A 318 20.53 -28.45 -2.82
C ASP A 318 20.48 -28.75 -1.32
N GLU A 319 20.26 -27.74 -0.48
CA GLU A 319 20.13 -27.94 0.97
C GLU A 319 18.75 -28.45 1.34
N LEU A 320 17.69 -27.94 0.69
CA LEU A 320 16.34 -28.46 0.87
C LEU A 320 16.31 -29.95 0.48
N LYS A 321 16.92 -30.32 -0.64
CA LYS A 321 17.04 -31.71 -1.08
C LYS A 321 17.81 -32.57 -0.07
N LYS A 322 18.97 -32.10 0.42
CA LYS A 322 19.72 -32.80 1.49
C LYS A 322 18.93 -32.95 2.78
N LYS A 323 18.11 -31.95 3.15
CA LYS A 323 17.24 -31.99 4.32
C LYS A 323 16.11 -32.99 4.15
N LEU A 324 15.44 -32.97 3.00
CA LEU A 324 14.38 -33.90 2.66
C LEU A 324 14.89 -35.34 2.58
N GLU A 325 16.07 -35.57 1.99
CA GLU A 325 16.76 -36.86 1.99
C GLU A 325 17.04 -37.37 3.41
N LYS A 326 17.48 -36.49 4.33
CA LYS A 326 17.67 -36.83 5.76
C LYS A 326 16.36 -37.15 6.48
N GLU A 327 15.27 -36.50 6.08
CA GLU A 327 13.93 -36.71 6.62
C GLU A 327 13.19 -37.89 5.95
N GLY A 328 13.81 -38.55 4.95
CA GLY A 328 13.18 -39.63 4.18
C GLY A 328 12.02 -39.16 3.30
N LYS A 329 11.96 -37.85 2.99
CA LYS A 329 10.90 -37.21 2.24
C LYS A 329 11.35 -36.87 0.83
N THR A 330 10.42 -36.88 -0.11
CA THR A 330 10.64 -36.38 -1.47
C THR A 330 10.29 -34.89 -1.55
N MET A 331 10.73 -34.22 -2.62
CA MET A 331 10.27 -32.87 -2.94
C MET A 331 8.74 -32.83 -3.11
N GLU A 332 8.14 -33.91 -3.60
CA GLU A 332 6.70 -34.00 -3.78
C GLU A 332 5.95 -34.09 -2.43
N ASP A 333 6.51 -34.78 -1.44
CA ASP A 333 5.97 -34.81 -0.07
C ASP A 333 6.05 -33.42 0.58
N TYR A 334 7.18 -32.72 0.39
CA TYR A 334 7.37 -31.36 0.88
C TYR A 334 6.35 -30.38 0.30
N LEU A 335 6.11 -30.43 -1.01
CA LEU A 335 5.14 -29.57 -1.68
C LEU A 335 3.72 -29.84 -1.17
N LYS A 336 3.32 -31.12 -1.05
CA LYS A 336 2.04 -31.52 -0.47
C LYS A 336 1.86 -31.03 0.97
N GLU A 337 2.90 -31.12 1.81
CA GLU A 337 2.89 -30.60 3.19
C GLU A 337 2.75 -29.08 3.26
N LYS A 338 3.22 -28.35 2.24
CA LYS A 338 3.10 -26.90 2.14
C LYS A 338 1.80 -26.43 1.48
N GLY A 339 0.94 -27.35 1.06
CA GLY A 339 -0.29 -27.03 0.33
C GLY A 339 -0.02 -26.41 -1.04
N LEU A 340 1.07 -26.85 -1.68
CA LEU A 340 1.54 -26.42 -3.00
C LEU A 340 1.39 -27.54 -4.03
#